data_AF-A0A2Z6NE07-F1
#
_entry.id   AF-A0A2Z6NE07-F1
#
_cell.length_a   1.000
_cell.length_b   1.000
_cell.length_c   1.000
_cell.angle_alpha   90.00
_cell.angle_beta   90.00
_cell.angle_gamma   90.00
#
_symmetry.space_group_name_H-M   'P 1'
#
loop_
_entity.id
_entity.type
_entity.pdbx_description
1 polymer ?
#
loop_
_entity_poly.entity_id
_entity_poly.type
_entity_poly.pdbx_seq_one_letter_code
_entity_poly.pdbx_strand_id
1 'polypeptide(L)'
;MCTDAKAESRPSESELIYVPRDEEFDDIKRQYINQGKLKAMLRNIVPALRNKIMGSEEISNIDRFIQEPTKHFVPKSPLNLGVTIKHFFKFDPPKLFSIPALAPTFDIVVVSGGKSHFLSDDEFGRQVLAGLNPLSIERLKIFPPVSKLDPSIYGSVESALKEEHIIDQIEGMSIQQALEQNKLFMLDYHDVYLPFLDRINALDERKAYTTTTIFFLTKMGTLKPIAIQLALPTGDPNTACKQVLNPSVDETSKWLWQFAKAHVCANDAGIHTLVHHWY
;
A
#
# COMPACT_ATOMS: atom_id res chain seq x y z
N MET A 1 -37.76 10.38 4.11
CA MET A 1 -38.33 9.58 3.00
C MET A 1 -37.17 9.08 2.17
N CYS A 2 -37.13 7.78 1.85
CA CYS A 2 -36.09 7.24 0.98
C CYS A 2 -36.32 7.80 -0.44
N THR A 3 -35.31 8.46 -1.00
CA THR A 3 -35.37 9.07 -2.34
C THR A 3 -35.09 8.08 -3.46
N ASP A 4 -34.58 6.87 -3.13
CA ASP A 4 -34.28 5.80 -4.09
C ASP A 4 -34.80 4.46 -3.57
N ALA A 5 -35.76 3.88 -4.29
CA ALA A 5 -36.35 2.59 -3.94
C ALA A 5 -35.38 1.39 -4.07
N LYS A 6 -34.22 1.57 -4.73
CA LYS A 6 -33.18 0.54 -4.86
C LYS A 6 -32.16 0.59 -3.72
N ALA A 7 -32.20 1.62 -2.87
CA ALA A 7 -31.29 1.78 -1.75
C ALA A 7 -31.98 1.44 -0.44
N GLU A 8 -31.32 0.65 0.41
CA GLU A 8 -31.78 0.42 1.78
C GLU A 8 -31.68 1.72 2.59
N SER A 9 -32.70 1.98 3.42
CA SER A 9 -32.68 3.13 4.32
C SER A 9 -31.61 2.96 5.38
N ARG A 10 -30.84 4.03 5.64
CA ARG A 10 -29.84 4.02 6.71
C ARG A 10 -30.50 3.72 8.07
N PRO A 11 -29.97 2.80 8.88
CA PRO A 11 -30.46 2.58 10.24
C PRO A 11 -30.25 3.83 11.10
N SER A 12 -31.04 3.97 12.17
CA SER A 12 -30.85 5.07 13.12
C SER A 12 -29.46 4.99 13.77
N GLU A 13 -28.91 6.11 14.28
CA GLU A 13 -27.58 6.11 14.90
C GLU A 13 -27.43 5.13 16.09
N SER A 14 -28.56 4.75 16.69
CA SER A 14 -28.66 3.77 17.77
C SER A 14 -28.81 2.32 17.32
N GLU A 15 -29.17 2.07 16.06
CA GLU A 15 -29.42 0.73 15.52
C GLU A 15 -28.20 0.20 14.77
N LEU A 16 -27.73 -0.98 15.18
CA LEU A 16 -26.66 -1.69 14.49
C LEU A 16 -27.21 -2.34 13.21
N ILE A 17 -26.35 -2.51 12.20
CA ILE A 17 -26.67 -3.37 11.05
C ILE A 17 -26.98 -4.76 11.60
N TYR A 18 -28.15 -5.28 11.27
CA TYR A 18 -28.62 -6.57 11.80
C TYR A 18 -27.69 -7.71 11.40
N VAL A 19 -27.34 -8.54 12.38
CA VAL A 19 -26.75 -9.87 12.17
C VAL A 19 -27.53 -10.85 13.06
N PRO A 20 -27.64 -12.13 12.68
CA PRO A 20 -28.25 -13.14 13.55
C PRO A 20 -27.59 -13.16 14.94
N ARG A 21 -28.36 -13.44 15.98
CA ARG A 21 -27.90 -13.33 17.37
C ARG A 21 -26.64 -14.15 17.67
N ASP A 22 -26.48 -15.29 17.04
CA ASP A 22 -25.32 -16.17 17.23
C ASP A 22 -24.05 -15.66 16.51
N GLU A 23 -24.20 -14.76 15.54
CA GLU A 23 -23.11 -14.10 14.80
C GLU A 23 -22.74 -12.73 15.41
N GLU A 24 -23.53 -12.27 16.39
CA GLU A 24 -23.24 -11.05 17.10
C GLU A 24 -21.93 -11.20 17.89
N PHE A 25 -21.03 -10.21 17.76
CA PHE A 25 -19.85 -10.16 18.61
C PHE A 25 -20.26 -10.19 20.09
N ASP A 26 -19.60 -11.06 20.86
CA ASP A 26 -19.69 -11.05 22.32
C ASP A 26 -19.26 -9.69 22.90
N ASP A 27 -19.76 -9.34 24.08
CA ASP A 27 -19.64 -8.01 24.68
C ASP A 27 -18.16 -7.58 24.82
N ILE A 28 -17.29 -8.53 25.15
CA ILE A 28 -15.84 -8.31 25.27
C ILE A 28 -15.25 -7.90 23.91
N LYS A 29 -15.60 -8.60 22.82
CA LYS A 29 -15.13 -8.27 21.46
C LYS A 29 -15.66 -6.91 21.00
N ARG A 30 -16.93 -6.59 21.31
CA ARG A 30 -17.51 -5.27 21.01
C ARG A 30 -16.77 -4.14 21.70
N GLN A 31 -16.44 -4.31 22.98
CA GLN A 31 -15.69 -3.31 23.73
C GLN A 31 -14.31 -3.05 23.10
N TYR A 32 -13.57 -4.10 22.70
CA TYR A 32 -12.31 -3.92 21.99
C TYR A 32 -12.47 -3.19 20.66
N ILE A 33 -13.46 -3.56 19.84
CA ILE A 33 -13.72 -2.91 18.56
C ILE A 33 -14.06 -1.44 18.77
N ASN A 34 -14.90 -1.11 19.75
CA ASN A 34 -15.28 0.28 20.04
C ASN A 34 -14.09 1.11 20.54
N GLN A 35 -13.24 0.54 21.40
CA GLN A 35 -11.99 1.18 21.80
C GLN A 35 -11.05 1.39 20.60
N GLY A 36 -10.94 0.40 19.72
CA GLY A 36 -10.17 0.47 18.48
C GLY A 36 -10.66 1.57 17.53
N LYS A 37 -11.98 1.64 17.29
CA LYS A 37 -12.63 2.69 16.48
C LYS A 37 -12.37 4.09 17.04
N LEU A 38 -12.53 4.28 18.35
CA LEU A 38 -12.24 5.55 19.01
C LEU A 38 -10.77 5.94 18.88
N LYS A 39 -9.85 4.99 19.06
CA LYS A 39 -8.41 5.20 18.88
C LYS A 39 -8.08 5.59 17.44
N ALA A 40 -8.69 4.94 16.44
CA ALA A 40 -8.52 5.27 15.03
C ALA A 40 -9.06 6.67 14.69
N MET A 41 -10.25 7.02 15.18
CA MET A 41 -10.85 8.34 15.00
C MET A 41 -9.96 9.45 15.59
N LEU A 42 -9.48 9.28 16.83
CA LEU A 42 -8.58 10.23 17.47
C LEU A 42 -7.24 10.36 16.71
N ARG A 43 -6.70 9.25 16.20
CA ARG A 43 -5.48 9.24 15.37
C ARG A 43 -5.64 9.92 14.02
N ASN A 44 -6.84 9.95 13.44
CA ASN A 44 -7.10 10.61 12.16
C ASN A 44 -7.45 12.10 12.32
N ILE A 45 -8.12 12.49 13.41
CA ILE A 45 -8.50 13.89 13.68
C ILE A 45 -7.28 14.74 14.04
N VAL A 46 -6.35 14.23 14.84
CA VAL A 46 -5.18 15.00 15.31
C VAL A 46 -4.28 15.48 14.14
N PRO A 47 -3.91 14.65 13.15
CA PRO A 47 -3.18 15.07 11.97
C PRO A 47 -3.97 16.03 11.07
N ALA A 48 -5.27 15.78 10.87
CA ALA A 48 -6.12 16.62 10.03
C ALA A 48 -6.28 18.04 10.61
N LEU A 49 -6.43 18.16 11.93
CA LEU A 49 -6.50 19.46 12.61
C LEU A 49 -5.15 20.21 12.52
N ARG A 50 -4.03 19.49 12.62
CA ARG A 50 -2.68 20.06 12.55
C ARG A 50 -2.35 20.60 11.16
N ASN A 51 -2.70 19.86 10.10
CA ASN A 51 -2.50 20.30 8.72
C ASN A 51 -3.31 21.57 8.39
N LYS A 52 -4.51 21.71 8.99
CA LYS A 52 -5.36 22.90 8.83
C LYS A 52 -4.85 24.14 9.58
N ILE A 53 -4.08 23.94 10.65
CA ILE A 53 -3.54 25.03 11.48
C ILE A 53 -2.15 25.49 11.01
N MET A 54 -1.33 24.60 10.44
CA MET A 54 0.09 24.90 10.17
C MET A 54 0.44 25.23 8.72
N GLY A 55 -0.49 25.13 7.76
CA GLY A 55 -0.16 25.32 6.34
C GLY A 55 0.72 24.17 5.80
N SER A 56 0.71 23.98 4.49
CA SER A 56 1.29 22.81 3.79
C SER A 56 2.82 22.84 3.66
N GLU A 57 3.54 23.47 4.59
CA GLU A 57 5.00 23.53 4.58
C GLU A 57 5.60 22.48 5.53
N GLU A 58 5.51 21.19 5.22
CA GLU A 58 6.36 20.15 5.84
C GLU A 58 6.16 18.75 5.21
N ILE A 59 6.44 18.60 3.91
CA ILE A 59 6.64 17.26 3.29
C ILE A 59 7.93 16.60 3.83
N SER A 60 8.80 17.37 4.50
CA SER A 60 10.04 16.91 5.15
C SER A 60 9.83 16.05 6.41
N ASN A 61 8.60 15.85 6.89
CA ASN A 61 8.34 15.16 8.15
C ASN A 61 7.63 13.80 8.01
N ILE A 62 7.79 13.08 6.89
CA ILE A 62 7.44 11.64 6.80
C ILE A 62 8.13 10.84 7.92
N ASP A 63 9.37 11.21 8.26
CA ASP A 63 10.11 10.66 9.39
C ASP A 63 9.36 10.78 10.73
N ARG A 64 8.52 11.81 10.91
CA ARG A 64 7.72 11.99 12.13
C ARG A 64 6.55 11.01 12.18
N PHE A 65 5.93 10.71 11.04
CA PHE A 65 4.88 9.68 10.93
C PHE A 65 5.45 8.26 11.15
N ILE A 66 6.69 8.01 10.72
CA ILE A 66 7.39 6.73 10.91
C ILE A 66 7.98 6.59 12.33
N GLN A 67 8.34 7.69 13.01
CA GLN A 67 8.89 7.68 14.38
C GLN A 67 7.83 7.54 15.49
N GLU A 68 6.58 7.94 15.24
CA GLU A 68 5.49 7.91 16.24
C GLU A 68 4.85 6.53 16.59
N PRO A 69 5.30 5.35 16.13
CA PRO A 69 4.83 4.08 16.72
C PRO A 69 5.47 3.77 18.08
N THR A 70 6.68 4.26 18.35
CA THR A 70 7.55 3.72 19.42
C THR A 70 7.69 4.61 20.66
N LYS A 71 7.27 5.88 20.63
CA LYS A 71 7.32 6.77 21.81
C LYS A 71 5.96 7.33 22.15
N HIS A 72 5.48 6.95 23.33
CA HIS A 72 4.28 7.45 23.98
C HIS A 72 4.25 8.99 23.96
N PHE A 73 3.42 9.57 23.10
CA PHE A 73 3.07 10.98 23.17
C PHE A 73 1.57 11.09 23.46
N VAL A 74 1.24 11.32 24.74
CA VAL A 74 -0.02 11.96 25.10
C VAL A 74 0.21 13.45 24.84
N PRO A 75 -0.47 14.09 23.88
CA PRO A 75 -0.36 15.53 23.72
C PRO A 75 -0.78 16.18 25.05
N LYS A 76 0.07 17.02 25.63
CA LYS A 76 -0.37 17.97 26.65
C LYS A 76 -1.26 18.98 25.94
N SER A 77 -2.53 18.65 25.80
CA SER A 77 -3.57 19.60 25.41
C SER A 77 -3.65 20.69 26.49
N PRO A 78 -3.74 21.98 26.12
CA PRO A 78 -4.10 23.03 27.08
C PRO A 78 -5.57 22.95 27.53
N LEU A 79 -6.36 22.03 26.97
CA LEU A 79 -7.67 21.67 27.51
C LEU A 79 -7.52 20.59 28.58
N ASN A 80 -8.01 20.93 29.77
CA ASN A 80 -8.01 20.14 30.99
C ASN A 80 -8.90 18.87 30.86
N LEU A 81 -8.50 17.92 30.01
CA LEU A 81 -9.10 16.58 29.85
C LEU A 81 -8.18 15.48 30.43
N GLY A 82 -7.38 15.84 31.43
CA GLY A 82 -6.25 15.05 31.93
C GLY A 82 -6.61 13.80 32.75
N VAL A 83 -7.88 13.55 33.07
CA VAL A 83 -8.25 12.50 34.04
C VAL A 83 -8.80 11.22 33.39
N THR A 84 -9.40 11.27 32.20
CA THR A 84 -10.07 10.09 31.63
C THR A 84 -9.19 9.27 30.67
N ILE A 85 -8.13 9.85 30.10
CA ILE A 85 -7.34 9.20 29.02
C ILE A 85 -6.38 8.12 29.56
N LYS A 86 -5.94 8.22 30.82
CA LYS A 86 -4.98 7.25 31.41
C LYS A 86 -5.54 5.85 31.61
N HIS A 87 -6.86 5.68 31.71
CA HIS A 87 -7.50 4.37 31.87
C HIS A 87 -7.75 3.65 30.54
N PHE A 88 -7.80 4.37 29.41
CA PHE A 88 -8.11 3.80 28.09
C PHE A 88 -6.95 3.07 27.39
N PHE A 89 -5.72 3.16 27.93
CA PHE A 89 -4.52 2.56 27.34
C PHE A 89 -3.92 1.40 28.14
N LYS A 90 -4.57 0.96 29.22
CA LYS A 90 -4.16 -0.27 29.91
C LYS A 90 -4.93 -1.45 29.32
N PHE A 91 -4.25 -2.25 28.50
CA PHE A 91 -4.76 -3.56 28.10
C PHE A 91 -3.77 -4.65 28.53
N ASP A 92 -4.25 -5.62 29.32
CA ASP A 92 -3.56 -6.86 29.67
C ASP A 92 -4.16 -8.00 28.81
N PRO A 93 -3.41 -8.61 27.88
CA PRO A 93 -3.92 -9.70 27.05
C PRO A 93 -3.88 -11.07 27.76
N PRO A 94 -4.79 -12.01 27.41
CA PRO A 94 -4.80 -13.36 27.96
C PRO A 94 -3.58 -14.17 27.46
N LYS A 95 -2.97 -14.92 28.38
CA LYS A 95 -1.76 -15.73 28.15
C LYS A 95 -2.06 -16.90 27.21
N LEU A 96 -1.66 -16.79 25.96
CA LEU A 96 -1.49 -17.93 25.06
C LEU A 96 -0.10 -17.86 24.43
N PHE A 97 0.70 -18.86 24.78
CA PHE A 97 2.08 -19.16 24.37
C PHE A 97 3.14 -18.10 24.70
N SER A 98 3.79 -18.34 25.82
CA SER A 98 4.97 -17.64 26.33
C SER A 98 6.18 -17.80 25.42
N ILE A 99 6.52 -16.75 24.69
CA ILE A 99 7.92 -16.42 24.35
C ILE A 99 8.39 -15.40 25.42
N PRO A 100 9.48 -15.63 26.15
CA PRO A 100 9.88 -14.74 27.23
C PRO A 100 10.43 -13.43 26.65
N ALA A 101 9.90 -12.32 27.17
CA ALA A 101 10.40 -10.95 27.04
C ALA A 101 10.29 -10.29 25.65
N LEU A 102 9.12 -9.69 25.36
CA LEU A 102 8.94 -8.24 25.20
C LEU A 102 7.44 -7.93 25.15
N ALA A 103 7.03 -6.79 25.67
CA ALA A 103 5.64 -6.34 25.68
C ALA A 103 5.04 -6.33 24.25
N PRO A 104 3.73 -6.61 24.08
CA PRO A 104 3.13 -6.75 22.75
C PRO A 104 2.83 -5.37 22.17
N THR A 105 3.85 -4.74 21.61
CA THR A 105 3.63 -3.78 20.54
C THR A 105 3.14 -4.56 19.32
N PHE A 106 2.20 -4.02 18.55
CA PHE A 106 2.07 -4.41 17.15
C PHE A 106 3.36 -3.95 16.45
N ASP A 107 4.43 -4.72 16.64
CA ASP A 107 5.64 -4.60 15.87
C ASP A 107 5.25 -5.02 14.47
N ILE A 108 4.95 -4.03 13.62
CA ILE A 108 5.27 -4.19 12.21
C ILE A 108 6.75 -4.55 12.26
N VAL A 109 7.07 -5.81 11.97
CA VAL A 109 8.45 -6.30 11.88
C VAL A 109 9.07 -5.69 10.62
N VAL A 110 9.18 -4.37 10.59
CA VAL A 110 10.21 -3.67 9.86
C VAL A 110 11.44 -3.89 10.72
N VAL A 111 12.37 -4.67 10.18
CA VAL A 111 13.64 -5.04 10.81
C VAL A 111 14.19 -3.88 11.62
N SER A 112 14.55 -4.16 12.88
CA SER A 112 15.11 -3.23 13.88
C SER A 112 16.47 -2.60 13.49
N GLY A 113 16.72 -2.33 12.21
CA GLY A 113 17.86 -1.61 11.68
C GLY A 113 17.38 -0.34 10.98
N GLY A 114 17.71 0.83 11.53
CA GLY A 114 17.79 2.14 10.85
C GLY A 114 16.53 2.70 10.15
N LYS A 115 16.31 4.01 10.32
CA LYS A 115 15.20 4.79 9.74
C LYS A 115 15.09 4.74 8.20
N SER A 116 16.17 4.36 7.49
CA SER A 116 16.27 4.35 6.03
C SER A 116 16.02 3.00 5.35
N HIS A 117 15.94 1.89 6.10
CA HIS A 117 15.84 0.55 5.51
C HIS A 117 14.50 0.30 4.80
N PHE A 118 13.42 0.96 5.24
CA PHE A 118 12.10 0.85 4.61
C PHE A 118 12.07 1.34 3.14
N LEU A 119 12.95 2.29 2.78
CA LEU A 119 13.06 2.80 1.41
C LEU A 119 14.01 1.99 0.53
N SER A 120 14.65 0.94 1.08
CA SER A 120 15.55 0.07 0.33
C SER A 120 14.79 -0.81 -0.66
N ASP A 121 15.47 -1.19 -1.74
CA ASP A 121 14.91 -2.10 -2.73
C ASP A 121 14.81 -3.53 -2.19
N ASP A 122 15.71 -3.91 -1.28
CA ASP A 122 15.68 -5.20 -0.59
C ASP A 122 14.43 -5.34 0.28
N GLU A 123 14.10 -4.33 1.08
CA GLU A 123 12.88 -4.36 1.92
C GLU A 123 11.62 -4.28 1.06
N PHE A 124 11.64 -3.48 -0.01
CA PHE A 124 10.52 -3.43 -0.97
C PHE A 124 10.27 -4.81 -1.58
N GLY A 125 11.30 -5.49 -2.11
CA GLY A 125 11.16 -6.83 -2.65
C GLY A 125 10.79 -7.89 -1.60
N ARG A 126 11.32 -7.78 -0.37
CA ARG A 126 10.94 -8.67 0.74
C ARG A 126 9.47 -8.54 1.12
N GLN A 127 8.93 -7.31 1.15
CA GLN A 127 7.51 -7.06 1.48
C GLN A 127 6.55 -7.66 0.45
N VAL A 128 6.97 -7.76 -0.81
CA VAL A 128 6.17 -8.45 -1.84
C VAL A 128 5.99 -9.95 -1.52
N LEU A 129 6.94 -10.58 -0.84
CA LEU A 129 6.87 -12.01 -0.49
C LEU A 129 6.38 -12.27 0.95
N ALA A 130 6.69 -11.36 1.88
CA ALA A 130 6.50 -11.56 3.31
C ALA A 130 6.04 -10.27 4.02
N GLY A 131 5.33 -9.40 3.29
CA GLY A 131 4.66 -8.21 3.81
C GLY A 131 3.17 -8.46 4.02
N LEU A 132 2.38 -7.38 3.93
CA LEU A 132 0.93 -7.44 4.11
C LEU A 132 0.21 -8.12 2.94
N ASN A 133 0.78 -8.03 1.74
CA ASN A 133 0.16 -8.55 0.51
C ASN A 133 1.05 -9.55 -0.25
N PRO A 134 1.30 -10.75 0.29
CA PRO A 134 2.14 -11.75 -0.37
C PRO A 134 1.43 -12.51 -1.51
N LEU A 135 0.21 -12.13 -1.86
CA LEU A 135 -0.66 -12.89 -2.78
C LEU A 135 -0.67 -12.35 -4.22
N SER A 136 -0.22 -11.10 -4.44
CA SER A 136 -0.26 -10.47 -5.77
C SER A 136 0.90 -10.84 -6.69
N ILE A 137 2.02 -11.32 -6.15
CA ILE A 137 3.20 -11.59 -6.98
C ILE A 137 2.96 -12.78 -7.89
N GLU A 138 3.35 -12.65 -9.14
CA GLU A 138 3.29 -13.73 -10.11
C GLU A 138 4.62 -13.92 -10.86
N ARG A 139 4.82 -15.12 -11.37
CA ARG A 139 5.98 -15.40 -12.23
C ARG A 139 5.75 -14.77 -13.60
N LEU A 140 6.74 -14.02 -14.09
CA LEU A 140 6.72 -13.48 -15.43
C LEU A 140 6.93 -14.63 -16.44
N LYS A 141 5.96 -14.81 -17.34
CA LYS A 141 6.00 -15.89 -18.36
C LYS A 141 6.53 -15.44 -19.71
N ILE A 142 6.22 -14.21 -20.09
CA ILE A 142 6.56 -13.61 -21.38
C ILE A 142 7.06 -12.19 -21.09
N PHE A 143 8.09 -11.75 -21.80
CA PHE A 143 8.57 -10.38 -21.74
C PHE A 143 8.55 -9.75 -23.15
N PRO A 144 8.07 -8.50 -23.29
CA PRO A 144 7.45 -7.68 -22.26
C PRO A 144 6.07 -8.23 -21.81
N PRO A 145 5.56 -7.84 -20.62
CA PRO A 145 4.22 -8.22 -20.18
C PRO A 145 3.14 -7.75 -21.16
N VAL A 146 2.10 -8.58 -21.34
CA VAL A 146 1.02 -8.32 -22.28
C VAL A 146 -0.29 -8.09 -21.52
N SER A 147 -0.88 -6.92 -21.73
CA SER A 147 -2.20 -6.58 -21.20
C SER A 147 -3.29 -7.41 -21.87
N LYS A 148 -4.31 -7.78 -21.09
CA LYS A 148 -5.52 -8.50 -21.54
C LYS A 148 -6.68 -7.56 -21.87
N LEU A 149 -6.49 -6.25 -21.69
CA LEU A 149 -7.52 -5.25 -21.96
C LEU A 149 -7.72 -5.07 -23.46
N ASP A 150 -8.95 -4.71 -23.84
CA ASP A 150 -9.33 -4.48 -25.23
C ASP A 150 -8.71 -3.18 -25.76
N PRO A 151 -7.81 -3.24 -26.76
CA PRO A 151 -7.18 -2.05 -27.32
C PRO A 151 -8.16 -1.08 -27.98
N SER A 152 -9.35 -1.55 -28.40
CA SER A 152 -10.38 -0.67 -28.97
C SER A 152 -11.01 0.26 -27.94
N ILE A 153 -10.95 -0.12 -26.66
CA ILE A 153 -11.48 0.67 -25.53
C ILE A 153 -10.38 1.52 -24.91
N TYR A 154 -9.18 0.95 -24.71
CA TYR A 154 -8.10 1.56 -23.93
C TYR A 154 -6.94 2.09 -24.76
N GLY A 155 -7.01 2.01 -26.10
CA GLY A 155 -5.92 2.40 -26.99
C GLY A 155 -4.76 1.42 -26.98
N SER A 156 -3.54 1.90 -27.24
CA SER A 156 -2.35 1.04 -27.19
C SER A 156 -2.08 0.51 -25.78
N VAL A 157 -2.38 -0.77 -25.56
CA VAL A 157 -2.12 -1.49 -24.31
C VAL A 157 -0.74 -2.15 -24.26
N GLU A 158 0.08 -1.98 -25.31
CA GLU A 158 1.43 -2.54 -25.39
C GLU A 158 2.33 -2.00 -24.27
N SER A 159 3.06 -2.88 -23.58
CA SER A 159 3.99 -2.45 -22.55
C SER A 159 5.13 -1.62 -23.14
N ALA A 160 5.52 -0.57 -22.44
CA ALA A 160 6.70 0.24 -22.75
C ALA A 160 8.00 -0.40 -22.23
N LEU A 161 7.92 -1.53 -21.52
CA LEU A 161 9.08 -2.30 -21.08
C LEU A 161 9.82 -2.85 -22.30
N LYS A 162 11.14 -2.70 -22.29
CA LYS A 162 12.06 -3.13 -23.34
C LYS A 162 13.23 -3.85 -22.69
N GLU A 163 13.95 -4.62 -23.49
CA GLU A 163 15.09 -5.41 -23.03
C GLU A 163 16.18 -4.53 -22.38
N GLU A 164 16.46 -3.38 -22.99
CA GLU A 164 17.40 -2.36 -22.49
C GLU A 164 17.09 -1.88 -21.06
N HIS A 165 15.83 -1.96 -20.62
CA HIS A 165 15.47 -1.56 -19.27
C HIS A 165 15.89 -2.59 -18.21
N ILE A 166 16.01 -3.89 -18.53
CA ILE A 166 16.23 -4.92 -17.49
C ILE A 166 17.52 -5.72 -17.66
N ILE A 167 18.14 -5.69 -18.84
CA ILE A 167 19.28 -6.55 -19.17
C ILE A 167 20.47 -6.38 -18.21
N ASP A 168 20.75 -5.15 -17.78
CA ASP A 168 21.85 -4.85 -16.85
C ASP A 168 21.55 -5.24 -15.39
N GLN A 169 20.30 -5.60 -15.08
CA GLN A 169 19.85 -5.92 -13.73
C GLN A 169 19.69 -7.42 -13.47
N ILE A 170 19.89 -8.28 -14.48
CA ILE A 170 19.66 -9.74 -14.42
C ILE A 170 20.96 -10.57 -14.34
N GLU A 171 21.98 -10.03 -13.67
CA GLU A 171 23.24 -10.72 -13.34
C GLU A 171 23.96 -11.34 -14.57
N GLY A 172 23.86 -10.68 -15.74
CA GLY A 172 24.51 -11.10 -16.98
C GLY A 172 23.81 -12.24 -17.73
N MET A 173 22.59 -12.64 -17.32
CA MET A 173 21.75 -13.56 -18.08
C MET A 173 21.10 -12.84 -19.27
N SER A 174 20.66 -13.59 -20.28
CA SER A 174 19.67 -13.08 -21.23
C SER A 174 18.27 -13.14 -20.62
N ILE A 175 17.33 -12.35 -21.16
CA ILE A 175 15.93 -12.38 -20.71
C ILE A 175 15.34 -13.79 -20.86
N GLN A 176 15.61 -14.46 -21.97
CA GLN A 176 15.13 -15.82 -22.22
C GLN A 176 15.65 -16.81 -21.16
N GLN A 177 16.95 -16.73 -20.82
CA GLN A 177 17.52 -17.56 -19.75
C GLN A 177 16.86 -17.29 -18.40
N ALA A 178 16.60 -16.01 -18.08
CA ALA A 178 15.96 -15.63 -16.83
C ALA A 178 14.50 -16.11 -16.75
N LEU A 179 13.76 -16.11 -17.87
CA LEU A 179 12.41 -16.68 -17.97
C LEU A 179 12.42 -18.20 -17.79
N GLU A 180 13.31 -18.91 -18.50
CA GLU A 180 13.44 -20.37 -18.44
C GLU A 180 13.87 -20.86 -17.05
N GLN A 181 14.74 -20.12 -16.37
CA GLN A 181 15.15 -20.41 -14.99
C GLN A 181 14.15 -19.94 -13.93
N ASN A 182 12.99 -19.41 -14.33
CA ASN A 182 11.96 -18.87 -13.43
C ASN A 182 12.49 -17.80 -12.46
N LYS A 183 13.35 -16.90 -12.96
CA LYS A 183 13.98 -15.83 -12.16
C LYS A 183 13.31 -14.48 -12.30
N LEU A 184 12.36 -14.32 -13.22
CA LEU A 184 11.60 -13.08 -13.39
C LEU A 184 10.20 -13.21 -12.80
N PHE A 185 9.82 -12.20 -12.03
CA PHE A 185 8.53 -12.09 -11.37
C PHE A 185 7.94 -10.70 -11.61
N MET A 186 6.65 -10.54 -11.39
CA MET A 186 6.01 -9.24 -11.51
C MET A 186 4.90 -9.01 -10.48
N LEU A 187 4.67 -7.73 -10.20
CA LEU A 187 3.40 -7.22 -9.70
C LEU A 187 2.76 -6.44 -10.83
N ASP A 188 1.64 -6.94 -11.35
CA ASP A 188 0.94 -6.29 -12.46
C ASP A 188 -0.42 -5.74 -12.02
N TYR A 189 -0.44 -4.43 -11.79
CA TYR A 189 -1.64 -3.66 -11.46
C TYR A 189 -2.14 -2.85 -12.66
N HIS A 190 -1.57 -3.05 -13.86
CA HIS A 190 -1.98 -2.36 -15.07
C HIS A 190 -3.46 -2.59 -15.37
N ASP A 191 -3.83 -3.83 -15.64
CA ASP A 191 -5.17 -4.18 -16.12
C ASP A 191 -6.27 -3.94 -15.07
N VAL A 192 -5.91 -4.06 -13.79
CA VAL A 192 -6.86 -3.89 -12.69
C VAL A 192 -7.20 -2.41 -12.45
N TYR A 193 -6.23 -1.51 -12.58
CA TYR A 193 -6.43 -0.09 -12.32
C TYR A 193 -6.84 0.72 -13.54
N LEU A 194 -6.39 0.34 -14.75
CA LEU A 194 -6.62 1.15 -15.95
C LEU A 194 -8.11 1.51 -16.16
N PRO A 195 -9.09 0.59 -15.97
CA PRO A 195 -10.51 0.90 -16.13
C PRO A 195 -11.06 1.99 -15.18
N PHE A 196 -10.38 2.24 -14.06
CA PHE A 196 -10.83 3.19 -13.04
C PHE A 196 -9.99 4.47 -13.00
N LEU A 197 -8.88 4.51 -13.73
CA LEU A 197 -7.84 5.50 -13.49
C LEU A 197 -8.27 6.93 -13.83
N ASP A 198 -9.04 7.13 -14.91
CA ASP A 198 -9.61 8.44 -15.24
C ASP A 198 -10.52 8.97 -14.12
N ARG A 199 -11.38 8.09 -13.58
CA ARG A 199 -12.30 8.46 -12.49
C ARG A 199 -11.54 8.77 -11.20
N ILE A 200 -10.47 8.05 -10.91
CA ILE A 200 -9.60 8.31 -9.75
C ILE A 200 -8.89 9.66 -9.93
N ASN A 201 -8.35 9.93 -11.11
CA ASN A 201 -7.58 11.13 -11.41
C ASN A 201 -8.44 12.39 -11.59
N ALA A 202 -9.74 12.23 -11.87
CA ALA A 202 -10.72 13.33 -11.90
C ALA A 202 -11.11 13.84 -10.50
N LEU A 203 -10.80 13.10 -9.42
CA LEU A 203 -11.04 13.55 -8.05
C LEU A 203 -9.99 14.61 -7.65
N ASP A 204 -10.45 15.64 -6.95
CA ASP A 204 -9.58 16.69 -6.40
C ASP A 204 -8.49 16.09 -5.51
N GLU A 205 -7.27 16.61 -5.64
CA GLU A 205 -6.08 16.20 -4.86
C GLU A 205 -5.65 14.73 -5.01
N ARG A 206 -6.26 13.94 -5.90
CA ARG A 206 -5.88 12.54 -6.15
C ARG A 206 -5.25 12.37 -7.51
N LYS A 207 -4.11 11.69 -7.54
CA LYS A 207 -3.40 11.30 -8.77
C LYS A 207 -2.81 9.91 -8.59
N ALA A 208 -3.02 9.05 -9.58
CA ALA A 208 -2.55 7.69 -9.62
C ALA A 208 -2.06 7.35 -11.03
N TYR A 209 -1.16 6.37 -11.06
CA TYR A 209 -0.77 5.64 -12.27
C TYR A 209 -1.20 4.20 -12.09
N THR A 210 -1.37 3.50 -13.20
CA THR A 210 -1.30 2.05 -13.17
C THR A 210 0.17 1.64 -13.12
N THR A 211 0.45 0.51 -12.48
CA THR A 211 1.82 0.07 -12.26
C THR A 211 2.05 -1.36 -12.70
N THR A 212 3.17 -1.61 -13.37
CA THR A 212 3.69 -2.95 -13.62
C THR A 212 5.14 -2.97 -13.14
N THR A 213 5.45 -3.80 -12.15
CA THR A 213 6.78 -3.89 -11.55
C THR A 213 7.40 -5.23 -11.89
N ILE A 214 8.62 -5.21 -12.42
CA ILE A 214 9.40 -6.42 -12.68
C ILE A 214 10.41 -6.63 -11.55
N PHE A 215 10.52 -7.87 -11.11
CA PHE A 215 11.47 -8.31 -10.10
C PHE A 215 12.36 -9.42 -10.66
N PHE A 216 13.59 -9.47 -10.14
CA PHE A 216 14.54 -10.53 -10.40
C PHE A 216 14.89 -11.28 -9.12
N LEU A 217 14.88 -12.62 -9.18
CA LEU A 217 15.37 -13.47 -8.11
C LEU A 217 16.90 -13.60 -8.23
N THR A 218 17.60 -12.94 -7.30
CA THR A 218 19.06 -12.91 -7.29
C THR A 218 19.64 -14.27 -6.94
N LYS A 219 20.92 -14.50 -7.25
CA LYS A 219 21.67 -15.68 -6.78
C LYS A 219 21.76 -15.79 -5.26
N MET A 220 21.47 -14.71 -4.52
CA MET A 220 21.41 -14.70 -3.06
C MET A 220 20.05 -15.07 -2.49
N GLY A 221 19.07 -15.40 -3.35
CA GLY A 221 17.73 -15.79 -2.93
C GLY A 221 16.88 -14.61 -2.49
N THR A 222 17.28 -13.37 -2.81
CA THR A 222 16.49 -12.17 -2.56
C THR A 222 15.75 -11.74 -3.82
N LEU A 223 14.56 -11.18 -3.63
CA LEU A 223 13.77 -10.61 -4.72
C LEU A 223 14.12 -9.13 -4.88
N LYS A 224 14.66 -8.75 -6.03
CA LYS A 224 15.11 -7.38 -6.32
C LYS A 224 14.18 -6.71 -7.34
N PRO A 225 13.60 -5.52 -7.07
CA PRO A 225 12.90 -4.76 -8.10
C PRO A 225 13.89 -4.24 -9.14
N ILE A 226 13.58 -4.43 -10.43
CA ILE A 226 14.50 -4.08 -11.54
C ILE A 226 13.93 -3.08 -12.54
N ALA A 227 12.60 -2.95 -12.63
CA ALA A 227 11.93 -1.94 -13.43
C ALA A 227 10.50 -1.70 -12.94
N ILE A 228 10.03 -0.46 -13.03
CA ILE A 228 8.63 -0.08 -12.79
C ILE A 228 8.12 0.69 -14.00
N GLN A 229 7.07 0.19 -14.62
CA GLN A 229 6.30 0.91 -15.61
C GLN A 229 5.16 1.67 -14.91
N LEU A 230 5.07 2.97 -15.16
CA LEU A 230 3.93 3.81 -14.83
C LEU A 230 3.16 4.09 -16.13
N ALA A 231 1.85 3.88 -16.12
CA ALA A 231 1.00 4.17 -17.28
C ALA A 231 -0.26 4.92 -16.88
N LEU A 232 -0.64 5.89 -17.71
CA LEU A 232 -1.91 6.62 -17.65
C LEU A 232 -2.86 6.14 -18.76
N PRO A 233 -4.18 6.24 -18.55
CA PRO A 233 -5.13 6.11 -19.64
C PRO A 233 -4.93 7.25 -20.62
N THR A 234 -5.12 6.98 -21.90
CA THR A 234 -4.91 7.97 -22.95
C THR A 234 -6.22 8.19 -23.68
N GLY A 235 -6.68 9.44 -23.73
CA GLY A 235 -7.87 9.82 -24.51
C GLY A 235 -7.64 9.71 -26.03
N ASP A 236 -6.38 9.70 -26.46
CA ASP A 236 -5.97 9.39 -27.83
C ASP A 236 -5.37 7.98 -27.89
N PRO A 237 -5.97 7.04 -28.65
CA PRO A 237 -5.44 5.69 -28.86
C PRO A 237 -4.00 5.66 -29.40
N ASN A 238 -3.54 6.72 -30.05
CA ASN A 238 -2.22 6.80 -30.68
C ASN A 238 -1.11 7.34 -29.77
N THR A 239 -1.47 7.88 -28.59
CA THR A 239 -0.51 8.54 -27.70
C THR A 239 -0.45 7.82 -26.36
N ALA A 240 0.36 6.77 -26.25
CA ALA A 240 0.58 6.06 -24.98
C ALA A 240 1.41 6.92 -24.00
N CYS A 241 0.82 7.36 -22.88
CA CYS A 241 1.56 8.03 -21.80
C CYS A 241 2.07 6.97 -20.80
N LYS A 242 3.21 6.37 -21.16
CA LYS A 242 3.89 5.33 -20.38
C LYS A 242 5.32 5.76 -20.11
N GLN A 243 5.79 5.52 -18.89
CA GLN A 243 7.16 5.78 -18.48
C GLN A 243 7.70 4.56 -17.74
N VAL A 244 8.90 4.12 -18.12
CA VAL A 244 9.63 3.09 -17.38
C VAL A 244 10.70 3.75 -16.53
N LEU A 245 10.79 3.34 -15.28
CA LEU A 245 11.77 3.78 -14.31
C LEU A 245 12.58 2.58 -13.83
N ASN A 246 13.89 2.79 -13.67
CA ASN A 246 14.84 1.78 -13.24
C ASN A 246 15.49 2.15 -11.90
N PRO A 247 16.03 1.16 -11.18
CA PRO A 247 16.87 1.42 -10.02
C PRO A 247 17.98 2.41 -10.35
N SER A 248 18.12 3.40 -9.49
CA SER A 248 18.85 4.64 -9.74
C SER A 248 20.36 4.47 -9.74
N VAL A 249 21.02 5.24 -10.60
CA VAL A 249 22.50 5.35 -10.64
C VAL A 249 22.99 6.68 -10.05
N ASP A 250 22.10 7.70 -9.95
CA ASP A 250 22.40 9.04 -9.43
C ASP A 250 21.30 9.59 -8.49
N GLU A 251 21.52 10.76 -7.89
CA GLU A 251 20.60 11.34 -6.90
C GLU A 251 19.24 11.77 -7.48
N THR A 252 19.20 12.22 -8.74
CA THR A 252 17.93 12.63 -9.38
C THR A 252 17.10 11.42 -9.79
N SER A 253 17.71 10.38 -10.35
CA SER A 253 16.99 9.12 -10.60
C SER A 253 16.52 8.47 -9.31
N LYS A 254 17.20 8.72 -8.17
CA LYS A 254 16.83 8.17 -6.85
C LYS A 254 15.43 8.58 -6.40
N TRP A 255 15.08 9.86 -6.48
CA TRP A 255 13.75 10.29 -6.03
C TRP A 255 12.66 9.82 -6.99
N LEU A 256 12.92 9.79 -8.30
CA LEU A 256 11.99 9.23 -9.29
C LEU A 256 11.69 7.75 -9.03
N TRP A 257 12.72 6.98 -8.73
CA TRP A 257 12.57 5.57 -8.38
C TRP A 257 11.75 5.36 -7.09
N GLN A 258 12.02 6.15 -6.05
CA GLN A 258 11.21 6.09 -4.83
C GLN A 258 9.75 6.50 -5.07
N PHE A 259 9.52 7.48 -5.94
CA PHE A 259 8.18 7.90 -6.34
C PHE A 259 7.44 6.80 -7.11
N ALA A 260 8.14 6.10 -8.01
CA ALA A 260 7.60 4.92 -8.70
C ALA A 260 7.17 3.83 -7.71
N LYS A 261 8.05 3.49 -6.76
CA LYS A 261 7.72 2.53 -5.68
C LYS A 261 6.54 2.98 -4.83
N ALA A 262 6.42 4.28 -4.54
CA ALA A 262 5.27 4.81 -3.81
C ALA A 262 3.95 4.59 -4.58
N HIS A 263 3.93 4.77 -5.89
CA HIS A 263 2.77 4.44 -6.72
C HIS A 263 2.45 2.94 -6.73
N VAL A 264 3.47 2.08 -6.78
CA VAL A 264 3.28 0.62 -6.67
C VAL A 264 2.67 0.27 -5.32
N CYS A 265 3.20 0.81 -4.21
CA CYS A 265 2.64 0.60 -2.87
C CYS A 265 1.19 1.11 -2.75
N ALA A 266 0.85 2.23 -3.40
CA ALA A 266 -0.52 2.76 -3.38
C ALA A 266 -1.50 1.83 -4.13
N ASN A 267 -1.10 1.28 -5.28
CA ASN A 267 -1.87 0.25 -5.98
C ASN A 267 -1.97 -1.04 -5.14
N ASP A 268 -0.84 -1.53 -4.62
CA ASP A 268 -0.78 -2.74 -3.79
C ASP A 268 -1.67 -2.64 -2.56
N ALA A 269 -1.65 -1.52 -1.84
CA ALA A 269 -2.49 -1.29 -0.67
C ALA A 269 -4.00 -1.31 -1.01
N GLY A 270 -4.38 -0.81 -2.19
CA GLY A 270 -5.76 -0.86 -2.66
C GLY A 270 -6.22 -2.28 -2.95
N ILE A 271 -5.40 -3.06 -3.66
CA ILE A 271 -5.68 -4.49 -3.94
C ILE A 271 -5.69 -5.31 -2.67
N HIS A 272 -4.67 -5.16 -1.81
CA HIS A 272 -4.63 -5.78 -0.50
C HIS A 272 -5.92 -5.55 0.27
N THR A 273 -6.32 -4.28 0.43
CA THR A 273 -7.43 -3.92 1.33
C THR A 273 -8.77 -4.32 0.75
N LEU A 274 -9.01 -4.06 -0.53
CA LEU A 274 -10.32 -4.23 -1.16
C LEU A 274 -10.54 -5.63 -1.75
N VAL A 275 -9.47 -6.30 -2.19
CA VAL A 275 -9.56 -7.58 -2.91
C VAL A 275 -9.08 -8.73 -2.04
N HIS A 276 -7.86 -8.67 -1.50
CA HIS A 276 -7.31 -9.83 -0.79
C HIS A 276 -7.76 -9.93 0.68
N HIS A 277 -8.10 -8.80 1.29
CA HIS A 277 -8.50 -8.75 2.70
C HIS A 277 -10.02 -8.63 2.89
N TRP A 278 -10.70 -7.85 2.05
CA TRP A 278 -12.14 -7.59 2.19
C TRP A 278 -13.03 -8.54 1.39
N TYR A 279 -12.70 -8.79 0.12
CA TYR A 279 -13.51 -9.60 -0.80
C TYR A 279 -13.28 -11.11 -0.57
#